data_AF-A0A922G4W4-F1
#
_entry.id   AF-A0A922G4W4-F1
#
_cell.length_a   1.000
_cell.length_b   1.000
_cell.length_c   1.000
_cell.angle_alpha   90.00
_cell.angle_beta   90.00
_cell.angle_gamma   90.00
#
_symmetry.space_group_name_H-M   'P 1'
#
loop_
_entity.id
_entity.type
_entity.pdbx_description
1 polymer ?
#
loop_
_entity_poly.entity_id
_entity_poly.type
_entity_poly.pdbx_seq_one_letter_code
_entity_poly.pdbx_strand_id
1 'polypeptide(L)'
;MYAWWSFPDLNNLDQIRNLTRPTAVPDAGLLCDLLWSDPSRDVKGWGMNDRGVSYTFGPDKVAEFLEKQDLDLVCRAHQVVEDGYEFFADRKLVTIFSAPNYCGEFDNAGAMMSVDENLMCSFQILKPAEKKAKLMISNKI
;
A
#
# COMPACT_ATOMS: atom_id res chain seq x y z
N MET A 1 10.83 -10.31 -25.91
CA MET A 1 9.58 -9.51 -26.02
C MET A 1 9.72 -8.41 -24.99
N TYR A 2 9.97 -7.19 -25.45
CA TYR A 2 10.55 -6.10 -24.65
C TYR A 2 9.53 -5.50 -23.69
N ALA A 3 9.85 -5.51 -22.40
CA ALA A 3 9.11 -4.81 -21.34
C ALA A 3 9.32 -3.30 -21.51
N TRP A 4 8.45 -2.68 -22.28
CA TRP A 4 8.17 -1.26 -22.12
C TRP A 4 7.14 -1.12 -21.02
N TRP A 5 7.14 0.03 -20.35
CA TRP A 5 6.26 0.36 -19.23
C TRP A 5 6.72 -0.34 -17.94
N SER A 6 7.37 0.44 -17.11
CA SER A 6 7.64 0.14 -15.72
C SER A 6 7.61 1.52 -15.02
N PHE A 7 7.47 1.54 -13.71
CA PHE A 7 7.72 2.69 -12.84
C PHE A 7 9.09 3.43 -12.92
N PRO A 8 10.09 3.11 -13.78
CA PRO A 8 11.27 3.90 -14.14
C PRO A 8 11.14 5.39 -14.29
N ASP A 9 9.94 5.93 -14.40
CA ASP A 9 9.78 7.35 -14.64
C ASP A 9 10.01 8.19 -13.38
N LEU A 10 9.93 7.66 -12.15
CA LEU A 10 10.25 8.43 -10.95
C LEU A 10 11.77 8.47 -10.69
N ASN A 11 12.45 9.41 -11.34
CA ASN A 11 13.88 9.64 -11.19
C ASN A 11 14.21 10.67 -10.12
N ASN A 12 13.34 11.66 -9.95
CA ASN A 12 13.45 12.68 -8.91
C ASN A 12 12.05 13.11 -8.45
N LEU A 13 11.98 13.65 -7.23
CA LEU A 13 10.71 14.11 -6.65
C LEU A 13 10.11 15.34 -7.37
N ASP A 14 10.88 16.10 -8.17
CA ASP A 14 10.36 17.23 -8.93
C ASP A 14 9.37 16.78 -10.02
N GLN A 15 9.50 15.56 -10.53
CA GLN A 15 8.52 15.00 -11.46
C GLN A 15 7.12 14.88 -10.84
N ILE A 16 7.04 14.60 -9.54
CA ILE A 16 5.77 14.61 -8.79
C ILE A 16 5.29 16.05 -8.57
N ARG A 17 6.20 16.96 -8.17
CA ARG A 17 5.88 18.39 -7.94
C ARG A 17 5.34 19.09 -9.19
N ASN A 18 5.79 18.66 -10.37
CA ASN A 18 5.44 19.22 -11.67
C ASN A 18 4.20 18.57 -12.32
N LEU A 19 3.51 17.65 -11.64
CA LEU A 19 2.24 17.11 -12.14
C LEU A 19 1.19 18.23 -12.21
N THR A 20 0.77 18.57 -13.43
CA THR A 20 -0.25 19.59 -13.69
C THR A 20 -1.59 19.18 -13.08
N ARG A 21 -2.24 20.12 -12.40
CA ARG A 21 -3.57 19.94 -11.80
C ARG A 21 -4.54 21.01 -12.32
N PRO A 22 -5.84 20.68 -12.51
CA PRO A 22 -6.45 19.36 -12.32
C PRO A 22 -6.06 18.39 -13.45
N THR A 23 -6.01 17.10 -13.12
CA THR A 23 -5.77 16.04 -14.10
C THR A 23 -6.59 14.80 -13.73
N ALA A 24 -7.08 14.06 -14.72
CA ALA A 24 -7.56 12.70 -14.51
C ALA A 24 -6.37 11.77 -14.25
N VAL A 25 -6.61 10.63 -13.61
CA VAL A 25 -5.61 9.57 -13.50
C VAL A 25 -5.50 8.90 -14.88
N PRO A 26 -4.32 8.89 -15.53
CA PRO A 26 -4.14 8.21 -16.81
C PRO A 26 -4.14 6.69 -16.63
N ASP A 27 -4.30 5.94 -17.72
CA ASP A 27 -4.25 4.47 -17.70
C ASP A 27 -2.82 3.92 -17.49
N ALA A 28 -1.79 4.73 -17.73
CA ALA A 28 -0.37 4.38 -17.57
C ALA A 28 0.50 5.59 -17.23
N GLY A 29 1.75 5.32 -16.82
CA GLY A 29 2.76 6.34 -16.51
C GLY A 29 2.72 6.78 -15.04
N LEU A 30 3.61 7.72 -14.69
CA LEU A 30 3.96 8.08 -13.31
C LEU A 30 2.76 8.25 -12.35
N LEU A 31 1.70 8.97 -12.75
CA LEU A 31 0.55 9.20 -11.86
C LEU A 31 -0.27 7.92 -11.63
N CYS A 32 -0.47 7.10 -12.67
CA CYS A 32 -1.12 5.79 -12.54
C CYS A 32 -0.33 4.92 -11.57
N ASP A 33 0.97 4.88 -11.82
CA ASP A 33 1.96 4.15 -11.07
C ASP A 33 1.95 4.51 -9.57
N LEU A 34 2.05 5.80 -9.22
CA LEU A 34 1.99 6.27 -7.83
C LEU A 34 0.74 5.80 -7.07
N LEU A 35 -0.36 5.53 -7.78
CA LEU A 35 -1.63 5.14 -7.19
C LEU A 35 -1.89 3.62 -7.19
N TRP A 36 -1.32 2.88 -8.15
CA TRP A 36 -1.75 1.51 -8.47
C TRP A 36 -0.66 0.43 -8.37
N SER A 37 0.61 0.78 -8.15
CA SER A 37 1.63 -0.26 -7.93
C SER A 37 1.53 -0.93 -6.58
N ASP A 38 2.09 -2.14 -6.48
CA ASP A 38 2.11 -2.94 -5.26
C ASP A 38 3.50 -3.55 -4.97
N PRO A 39 3.95 -3.60 -3.71
CA PRO A 39 5.10 -4.42 -3.34
C PRO A 39 4.79 -5.92 -3.51
N SER A 40 5.76 -6.69 -3.98
CA SER A 40 5.67 -8.16 -4.04
C SER A 40 6.98 -8.82 -3.63
N ARG A 41 6.90 -9.88 -2.81
CA ARG A 41 8.07 -10.67 -2.36
C ARG A 41 8.56 -11.63 -3.44
N ASP A 42 7.71 -11.96 -4.40
CA ASP A 42 7.94 -12.98 -5.41
C ASP A 42 8.63 -12.42 -6.67
N VAL A 43 8.87 -11.11 -6.71
CA VAL A 43 9.51 -10.42 -7.83
C VAL A 43 10.84 -9.81 -7.42
N LYS A 44 11.82 -9.90 -8.32
CA LYS A 44 13.06 -9.12 -8.27
C LYS A 44 12.99 -8.04 -9.34
N GLY A 45 13.11 -6.78 -8.96
CA GLY A 45 12.89 -5.66 -9.87
C GLY A 45 11.41 -5.34 -10.04
N TRP A 46 10.96 -5.25 -11.30
CA TRP A 46 9.57 -4.96 -11.66
C TRP A 46 8.87 -6.23 -12.16
N GLY A 47 7.60 -6.38 -11.82
CA GLY A 47 6.73 -7.47 -12.27
C GLY A 47 5.38 -6.95 -12.76
N MET A 48 4.62 -7.82 -13.43
CA MET A 48 3.24 -7.52 -13.80
C MET A 48 2.35 -7.49 -12.56
N ASN A 49 1.41 -6.54 -12.50
CA ASN A 49 0.42 -6.50 -11.44
C ASN A 49 -0.83 -7.30 -11.83
N ASP A 50 -1.21 -8.25 -10.97
CA ASP A 50 -2.42 -9.08 -11.13
C ASP A 50 -3.72 -8.27 -11.11
N ARG A 51 -3.67 -7.00 -10.68
CA ARG A 51 -4.78 -6.04 -10.81
C ARG A 51 -5.04 -5.61 -12.25
N GLY A 52 -4.15 -5.92 -13.19
CA GLY A 52 -4.25 -5.51 -14.59
C GLY A 52 -3.90 -4.05 -14.85
N VAL A 53 -3.33 -3.35 -13.87
CA VAL A 53 -2.91 -1.94 -13.95
C VAL A 53 -1.59 -1.73 -13.20
N SER A 54 -0.70 -0.90 -13.74
CA SER A 54 0.64 -0.64 -13.19
C SER A 54 1.47 -1.93 -12.99
N TYR A 55 2.40 -1.91 -12.03
CA TYR A 55 3.44 -2.92 -11.80
C TYR A 55 3.49 -3.37 -10.35
N THR A 56 4.04 -4.56 -10.13
CA THR A 56 4.58 -4.93 -8.82
C THR A 56 6.05 -4.59 -8.73
N PHE A 57 6.57 -4.36 -7.52
CA PHE A 57 7.98 -4.11 -7.29
C PHE A 57 8.57 -4.89 -6.12
N GLY A 58 9.82 -5.31 -6.31
CA GLY A 58 10.55 -6.11 -5.32
C GLY A 58 11.20 -5.28 -4.21
N PRO A 59 11.71 -5.94 -3.16
CA PRO A 59 12.44 -5.28 -2.08
C PRO A 59 13.67 -4.49 -2.57
N ASP A 60 14.30 -4.96 -3.64
CA ASP A 60 15.45 -4.30 -4.27
C ASP A 60 15.09 -2.91 -4.82
N LYS A 61 13.87 -2.75 -5.36
CA LYS A 61 13.39 -1.46 -5.86
C LYS A 61 13.01 -0.48 -4.78
N VAL A 62 12.54 -0.97 -3.64
CA VAL A 62 12.34 -0.13 -2.45
C VAL A 62 13.69 0.40 -1.95
N ALA A 63 14.68 -0.48 -1.80
CA ALA A 63 16.01 -0.09 -1.34
C ALA A 63 16.68 0.91 -2.28
N GLU A 64 16.66 0.65 -3.60
CA GLU A 64 17.20 1.54 -4.63
C GLU A 64 16.53 2.92 -4.60
N PHE A 65 15.21 2.97 -4.48
CA PHE A 65 14.47 4.22 -4.43
C PHE A 65 14.85 5.07 -3.21
N LEU A 66 14.87 4.45 -2.02
CA LEU A 66 15.18 5.13 -0.77
C LEU A 66 16.62 5.65 -0.75
N GLU A 67 17.58 4.85 -1.20
CA GLU A 67 18.98 5.28 -1.34
C GLU A 67 19.12 6.45 -2.32
N LYS A 68 18.47 6.36 -3.48
CA LYS A 68 18.55 7.40 -4.52
C LYS A 68 17.92 8.73 -4.09
N GLN A 69 16.87 8.70 -3.27
CA GLN A 69 16.15 9.90 -2.84
C GLN A 69 16.54 10.38 -1.44
N ASP A 70 17.50 9.71 -0.76
CA ASP A 70 17.92 10.00 0.61
C ASP A 70 16.75 9.97 1.61
N LEU A 71 16.03 8.84 1.63
CA LEU A 71 14.84 8.60 2.46
C LEU A 71 14.99 7.29 3.26
N ASP A 72 14.29 7.20 4.40
CA ASP A 72 14.35 6.02 5.27
C ASP A 72 13.20 5.02 5.07
N LEU A 73 12.01 5.52 4.70
CA LEU A 73 10.78 4.73 4.73
C LEU A 73 9.80 5.15 3.62
N VAL A 74 9.26 4.16 2.91
CA VAL A 74 8.06 4.32 2.08
C VAL A 74 6.83 4.00 2.92
N CYS A 75 5.92 4.95 3.11
CA CYS A 75 4.61 4.72 3.71
C CYS A 75 3.53 4.73 2.62
N ARG A 76 2.73 3.66 2.52
CA ARG A 76 1.71 3.51 1.48
C ARG A 76 0.46 2.77 1.99
N ALA A 77 -0.58 2.61 1.15
CA ALA A 77 -1.84 1.95 1.52
C ALA A 77 -2.28 0.89 0.48
N HIS A 78 -3.50 0.98 -0.05
CA HIS A 78 -4.03 0.24 -1.22
C HIS A 78 -4.22 -1.28 -1.08
N GLN A 79 -3.40 -2.00 -0.31
CA GLN A 79 -3.58 -3.42 0.00
C GLN A 79 -4.20 -3.61 1.38
N VAL A 80 -5.22 -4.48 1.47
CA VAL A 80 -5.76 -4.95 2.76
C VAL A 80 -4.71 -5.83 3.41
N VAL A 81 -4.39 -5.56 4.68
CA VAL A 81 -3.42 -6.33 5.48
C VAL A 81 -4.04 -6.68 6.83
N GLU A 82 -3.70 -7.85 7.37
CA GLU A 82 -4.40 -8.49 8.50
C GLU A 82 -4.49 -7.57 9.74
N ASP A 83 -3.36 -7.01 10.18
CA ASP A 83 -3.29 -6.15 11.37
C ASP A 83 -3.54 -4.66 11.07
N GLY A 84 -3.95 -4.33 9.84
CA GLY A 84 -4.08 -2.95 9.38
C GLY A 84 -2.75 -2.25 9.09
N TYR A 85 -1.61 -2.87 9.42
CA TYR A 85 -0.31 -2.47 8.90
C TYR A 85 0.57 -3.69 8.58
N GLU A 86 1.48 -3.55 7.62
CA GLU A 86 2.47 -4.59 7.32
C GLU A 86 3.79 -3.97 6.84
N PHE A 87 4.91 -4.49 7.36
CA PHE A 87 6.24 -4.10 6.90
C PHE A 87 6.74 -4.99 5.75
N PHE A 88 7.45 -4.36 4.83
CA PHE A 88 8.10 -4.95 3.67
C PHE A 88 9.55 -4.45 3.53
N ALA A 89 10.39 -5.19 2.79
CA ALA A 89 11.78 -4.84 2.48
C ALA A 89 12.60 -4.42 3.73
N ASP A 90 12.73 -5.30 4.71
CA ASP A 90 13.47 -5.02 5.97
C ASP A 90 12.99 -3.76 6.69
N ARG A 91 11.66 -3.58 6.74
CA ARG A 91 10.96 -2.43 7.35
C ARG A 91 11.19 -1.09 6.65
N LYS A 92 11.70 -1.11 5.42
CA LYS A 92 11.87 0.08 4.56
C LYS A 92 10.59 0.49 3.83
N LEU A 93 9.57 -0.36 3.81
CA LEU A 93 8.24 0.01 3.35
C LEU A 93 7.22 -0.46 4.39
N VAL A 94 6.20 0.37 4.62
CA VAL A 94 5.03 0.02 5.42
C VAL A 94 3.76 0.27 4.62
N THR A 95 2.89 -0.76 4.58
CA THR A 95 1.51 -0.64 4.12
C THR A 95 0.62 -0.35 5.31
N ILE A 96 -0.22 0.67 5.23
CA ILE A 96 -1.24 1.03 6.22
C ILE A 96 -2.63 0.88 5.59
N PHE A 97 -3.51 0.18 6.27
CA PHE A 97 -4.90 0.00 5.89
C PHE A 97 -5.80 0.31 7.09
N SER A 98 -6.70 1.28 6.96
CA SER A 98 -7.45 1.83 8.11
C SER A 98 -8.93 1.45 8.16
N ALA A 99 -9.41 0.60 7.24
CA ALA A 99 -10.79 0.13 7.22
C ALA A 99 -10.87 -1.29 7.82
N PRO A 100 -11.25 -1.44 9.10
CA PRO A 100 -11.43 -2.76 9.71
C PRO A 100 -12.62 -3.48 9.09
N ASN A 101 -12.57 -4.82 9.07
CA ASN A 101 -13.58 -5.68 8.45
C ASN A 101 -13.91 -5.24 7.02
N TYR A 102 -12.88 -5.08 6.18
CA TYR A 102 -13.05 -4.49 4.86
C TYR A 102 -14.12 -5.24 4.04
N CYS A 103 -15.02 -4.49 3.41
CA CYS A 103 -16.20 -5.00 2.70
C CYS A 103 -17.11 -5.97 3.48
N GLY A 104 -16.89 -6.20 4.78
CA GLY A 104 -17.58 -7.24 5.55
C GLY A 104 -17.12 -8.68 5.22
N GLU A 105 -16.09 -8.82 4.40
CA GLU A 105 -15.59 -10.11 3.87
C GLU A 105 -14.24 -10.49 4.47
N PHE A 106 -13.45 -9.50 4.89
CA PHE A 106 -12.16 -9.69 5.54
C PHE A 106 -12.32 -9.52 7.05
N ASP A 107 -11.55 -10.25 7.86
CA ASP A 107 -11.51 -10.04 9.32
C ASP A 107 -10.32 -9.14 9.75
N ASN A 108 -9.83 -8.29 8.83
CA ASN A 108 -8.68 -7.43 9.07
C ASN A 108 -8.98 -6.32 10.11
N ALA A 109 -7.95 -5.91 10.84
CA ALA A 109 -7.96 -4.67 11.60
C ALA A 109 -7.70 -3.46 10.69
N GLY A 110 -8.04 -2.28 11.20
CA GLY A 110 -7.53 -1.01 10.68
C GLY A 110 -6.34 -0.55 11.51
N ALA A 111 -5.38 0.16 10.92
CA ALA A 111 -4.31 0.82 11.68
C ALA A 111 -4.14 2.29 11.29
N MET A 112 -3.52 3.04 12.20
CA MET A 112 -3.01 4.39 12.00
C MET A 112 -1.55 4.43 12.45
N MET A 113 -0.67 4.98 11.61
CA MET A 113 0.73 5.23 11.97
C MET A 113 0.87 6.67 12.49
N SER A 114 1.44 6.82 13.68
CA SER A 114 1.85 8.10 14.25
C SER A 114 3.36 8.23 14.13
N VAL A 115 3.82 9.37 13.62
CA VAL A 115 5.24 9.72 13.49
C VAL A 115 5.51 10.93 14.38
N ASP A 116 6.43 10.80 15.33
CA ASP A 116 6.78 11.89 16.24
C ASP A 116 7.92 12.78 15.72
N GLU A 117 8.33 13.77 16.52
CA GLU A 117 9.41 14.71 16.18
C GLU A 117 10.80 14.06 16.02
N ASN A 118 10.99 12.86 16.58
CA ASN A 118 12.21 12.06 16.43
C ASN A 118 12.08 11.05 15.28
N LEU A 119 11.05 11.17 14.44
CA LEU A 119 10.70 10.24 13.37
C LEU A 119 10.39 8.81 13.85
N MET A 120 10.08 8.63 15.13
CA MET A 120 9.68 7.34 15.65
C MET A 120 8.27 7.01 15.18
N CYS A 121 8.14 5.87 14.49
CA CYS A 121 6.86 5.37 14.00
C CYS A 121 6.22 4.43 15.04
N SER A 122 4.98 4.72 15.43
CA SER A 122 4.14 3.89 16.29
C SER A 122 2.78 3.61 15.64
N PHE A 123 2.12 2.52 16.03
CA PHE A 123 0.88 2.07 15.39
C PHE A 123 -0.26 1.98 16.41
N GLN A 124 -1.41 2.53 16.05
CA GLN A 124 -2.68 2.35 16.76
C GLN A 124 -3.56 1.42 15.92
N ILE A 125 -4.01 0.32 16.52
CA ILE A 125 -4.76 -0.74 15.81
C ILE A 125 -6.22 -0.73 16.28
N LEU A 126 -7.14 -0.64 15.32
CA LEU A 126 -8.57 -0.77 15.49
C LEU A 126 -9.03 -2.14 14.99
N LYS A 127 -9.27 -3.07 15.90
CA LYS A 127 -9.80 -4.40 15.56
C LYS A 127 -11.24 -4.31 15.06
N PRO A 128 -11.68 -5.22 14.18
CA PRO A 128 -13.07 -5.28 13.76
C PRO A 128 -13.97 -5.57 14.96
N ALA A 129 -15.19 -5.02 14.94
CA ALA A 129 -16.16 -5.28 16.00
C ALA A 129 -16.59 -6.76 15.98
N GLU A 130 -16.75 -7.35 17.16
CA GLU A 130 -17.30 -8.71 17.28
C GLU A 130 -18.70 -8.77 16.65
N LYS A 131 -18.94 -9.76 15.79
CA LYS A 131 -20.28 -10.04 15.26
C LYS A 131 -21.16 -10.39 16.46
N LYS A 132 -22.08 -9.49 16.87
CA LYS A 132 -23.11 -9.82 17.86
C LYS A 132 -23.79 -11.11 17.40
N ALA A 133 -23.67 -12.17 18.21
CA ALA A 133 -24.37 -13.41 17.95
C ALA A 133 -25.83 -13.08 17.68
N LYS A 134 -26.34 -13.46 16.50
CA LYS A 134 -27.79 -13.38 16.24
C LYS A 134 -28.45 -14.17 17.35
N LEU A 135 -29.16 -13.48 18.24
CA LEU A 135 -29.99 -14.11 19.26
C LEU A 135 -30.99 -14.97 18.49
N MET A 136 -30.74 -16.28 18.43
CA MET A 136 -31.67 -17.24 17.86
C MET A 136 -32.86 -17.30 18.82
N ILE A 137 -33.85 -16.45 18.60
CA ILE A 137 -35.16 -16.60 19.23
C ILE A 137 -35.78 -17.83 18.56
N SER A 138 -35.55 -18.99 19.18
CA SER A 138 -36.32 -20.19 18.88
C SER A 138 -37.74 -19.96 19.36
N ASN A 139 -38.62 -19.54 18.45
CA ASN A 139 -40.06 -19.62 18.67
C ASN A 139 -40.42 -21.10 18.73
N LYS A 140 -40.44 -21.67 19.93
CA LYS A 140 -41.18 -22.91 20.19
C LYS A 140 -42.67 -22.54 20.18
N ILE A 141 -43.35 -22.99 19.13
CA ILE A 141 -44.82 -23.15 19.10
C ILE A 141 -45.15 -24.38 19.96
#